data_AF-A0A8T1T9R8-F1
#
_entry.id   AF-A0A8T1T9R8-F1
#
_cell.length_a   1.000
_cell.length_b   1.000
_cell.length_c   1.000
_cell.angle_alpha   90.00
_cell.angle_beta   90.00
_cell.angle_gamma   90.00
#
_symmetry.space_group_name_H-M   'P 1'
#
loop_
_entity.id
_entity.type
_entity.pdbx_description
1 polymer ?
#
loop_
_entity_poly.entity_id
_entity_poly.type
_entity_poly.pdbx_seq_one_letter_code
_entity_poly.pdbx_strand_id
1 'polypeptide(L)'
;MTGLQTVSGEQRYTTQLEVKLIKQGSPIILSGNITKQLGKKMAFSVSLHNLLKDAAFLSVFLEKKVDDKLRQYSLEGETYFPGVLGSHTIGLLQQQGSLWSNALRIKYGLLGDAKNLRHECNAGQKIKVETSPNEAYKLDLGHELHCTQTPSYNHKVHLRHEESASRLYSQLEVNYGKHWDEINNKRKLLISQTFKNSSSPSQVNYFMEFTMQVPEKQVNYRTQLQHSRTAQGRSESSTNFKVQYNDRMPFVAGLQWKDTSRNYLRKWEGALNMDTPWLYLYMAHKLHQPERSAYLSTMELTAGKALSIKNLVVEMFCKDKGNEKEGKIHIYTPTTTYLQASTVNHLERNVLHSYSEVVSVWNQLVRNEIHLENSEHAKFLCFKIKSTKQEFNLSADYLHLQGVRWLYKC
;
A
#
# COMPACT_ATOMS: atom_id res chain seq x y z
N MET A 1 29.40 11.62 70.00
CA MET A 1 28.46 12.69 69.60
C MET A 1 29.27 13.89 69.12
N THR A 2 29.41 14.03 67.80
CA THR A 2 29.86 15.26 67.15
C THR A 2 28.99 15.39 65.90
N GLY A 3 28.20 16.45 65.88
CA GLY A 3 27.04 16.62 65.03
C GLY A 3 27.37 16.68 63.55
N LEU A 4 26.61 15.90 62.79
CA LEU A 4 26.44 16.06 61.35
C LEU A 4 25.62 17.35 61.13
N GLN A 5 26.29 18.48 60.95
CA GLN A 5 25.68 19.67 60.35
C GLN A 5 25.92 19.59 58.84
N THR A 6 24.90 19.12 58.11
CA THR A 6 24.82 19.23 56.66
C THR A 6 24.57 20.69 56.28
N VAL A 7 25.66 21.45 56.19
CA VAL A 7 25.64 22.78 55.57
C VAL A 7 25.56 22.59 54.06
N SER A 8 24.46 23.09 53.48
CA SER A 8 24.20 23.20 52.05
C SER A 8 25.24 24.10 51.37
N GLY A 9 26.37 23.51 50.96
CA GLY A 9 27.38 24.14 50.11
C GLY A 9 27.48 23.40 48.79
N GLU A 10 27.35 24.09 47.66
CA GLU A 10 27.62 23.51 46.34
C GLU A 10 29.08 23.02 46.28
N GLN A 11 29.29 21.70 46.29
CA GLN A 11 30.62 21.12 46.09
C GLN A 11 31.10 21.37 44.66
N ARG A 12 32.20 22.13 44.55
CA ARG A 12 32.92 22.39 43.30
C ARG A 12 34.33 21.81 43.42
N TYR A 13 34.73 21.02 42.43
CA TYR A 13 36.06 20.45 42.30
C TYR A 13 36.77 21.12 41.13
N THR A 14 38.00 21.57 41.33
CA THR A 14 38.85 22.15 40.29
C THR A 14 40.20 21.44 40.33
N THR A 15 40.68 20.99 39.19
CA THR A 15 42.00 20.36 39.03
C THR A 15 42.71 20.98 37.85
N GLN A 16 43.91 21.49 38.07
CA GLN A 16 44.75 22.10 37.04
C GLN A 16 46.07 21.31 36.94
N LEU A 17 46.49 21.01 35.71
CA LEU A 17 47.75 20.32 35.40
C LEU A 17 48.51 21.15 34.37
N GLU A 18 49.80 21.37 34.59
CA GLU A 18 50.68 22.04 33.64
C GLU A 18 51.97 21.23 33.50
N VAL A 19 52.34 20.91 32.26
CA VAL A 19 53.55 20.17 31.92
C VAL A 19 54.37 21.03 30.96
N LYS A 20 55.62 21.31 31.33
CA LYS A 20 56.57 22.05 30.48
C LYS A 20 57.65 21.10 29.98
N LEU A 21 57.83 21.08 28.66
CA LEU A 21 58.88 20.31 28.02
C LEU A 21 59.93 21.27 27.47
N ILE A 22 61.16 21.15 27.98
CA ILE A 22 62.28 22.01 27.61
C ILE A 22 63.20 21.22 26.70
N LYS A 23 63.33 21.65 25.45
CA LYS A 23 64.39 21.26 24.51
C LYS A 23 64.99 22.57 24.02
N GLN A 24 66.32 22.64 23.78
CA GLN A 24 67.05 23.88 23.42
C GLN A 24 66.17 24.87 22.59
N GLY A 25 65.72 25.96 23.22
CA GLY A 25 64.75 26.91 22.63
C GLY A 25 63.52 27.16 23.51
N SER A 26 62.43 27.63 22.89
CA SER A 26 61.16 27.97 23.57
C SER A 26 60.48 26.73 24.17
N PRO A 27 60.06 26.77 25.45
CA PRO A 27 59.44 25.62 26.10
C PRO A 27 58.06 25.34 25.52
N ILE A 28 57.77 24.05 25.24
CA ILE A 28 56.42 23.60 24.88
C ILE A 28 55.64 23.42 26.18
N ILE A 29 54.46 24.04 26.26
CA ILE A 29 53.63 24.04 27.48
C ILE A 29 52.30 23.36 27.17
N LEU A 30 52.01 22.26 27.87
CA LEU A 30 50.70 21.61 27.88
C LEU A 30 50.01 21.95 29.20
N SER A 31 48.86 22.62 29.12
CA SER A 31 48.03 22.95 30.28
C SER A 31 46.66 22.30 30.16
N GLY A 32 46.12 21.84 31.28
CA GLY A 32 44.79 21.22 31.36
C GLY A 32 44.06 21.68 32.61
N ASN A 33 42.76 21.96 32.50
CA ASN A 33 41.90 22.35 33.61
C ASN A 33 40.60 21.55 33.56
N ILE A 34 40.20 21.00 34.70
CA ILE A 34 38.93 20.31 34.88
C ILE A 34 38.20 20.96 36.03
N THR A 35 36.99 21.46 35.77
CA THR A 35 36.08 21.95 36.80
C THR A 35 34.82 21.10 36.80
N LYS A 36 34.36 20.68 37.97
CA LYS A 36 33.15 19.87 38.14
C LYS A 36 32.32 20.39 39.30
N GLN A 37 31.09 20.76 39.00
CA GLN A 37 30.04 21.06 39.97
C GLN A 37 29.06 19.90 39.97
N LEU A 38 28.96 19.21 41.11
CA LEU A 38 28.22 17.96 41.22
C LEU A 38 26.77 18.12 40.72
N GLY A 39 26.37 17.30 39.75
CA GLY A 39 25.00 17.27 39.22
C GLY A 39 24.55 18.45 38.35
N LYS A 40 25.39 19.49 38.15
CA LYS A 40 25.03 20.70 37.39
C LYS A 40 25.94 21.00 36.20
N LYS A 41 27.24 21.17 36.42
CA LYS A 41 28.18 21.69 35.40
C LYS A 41 29.49 20.92 35.41
N MET A 42 30.09 20.73 34.25
CA MET A 42 31.43 20.20 34.10
C MET A 42 32.12 20.93 32.95
N ALA A 43 33.31 21.47 33.18
CA ALA A 43 34.14 22.04 32.13
C ALA A 43 35.50 21.34 32.10
N PHE A 44 36.00 21.10 30.90
CA PHE A 44 37.30 20.52 30.63
C PHE A 44 37.98 21.41 29.58
N SER A 45 39.23 21.80 29.79
CA SER A 45 40.02 22.47 28.77
C SER A 45 41.45 21.95 28.76
N VAL A 46 42.04 21.87 27.57
CA VAL A 46 43.44 21.53 27.35
C VAL A 46 43.99 22.47 26.28
N SER A 47 45.17 23.02 26.52
CA SER A 47 45.86 23.91 25.58
C SER A 47 47.34 23.55 25.47
N LEU A 48 47.88 23.73 24.26
CA LEU A 48 49.25 23.48 23.89
C LEU A 48 49.85 24.75 23.29
N HIS A 49 50.84 25.32 23.98
CA HIS A 49 51.51 26.55 23.58
C HIS A 49 52.90 26.28 23.03
N ASN A 50 53.39 27.21 22.20
CA ASN A 50 54.75 27.24 21.66
C ASN A 50 55.17 26.05 20.79
N LEU A 51 54.24 25.18 20.38
CA LEU A 51 54.48 24.15 19.35
C LEU A 51 54.26 24.70 17.93
N LEU A 52 53.27 25.58 17.77
CA LEU A 52 52.84 26.19 16.51
C LEU A 52 52.86 27.72 16.66
N LYS A 53 52.66 28.46 15.55
CA LYS A 53 52.59 29.94 15.58
C LYS A 53 51.50 30.47 16.52
N ASP A 54 50.38 29.73 16.63
CA ASP A 54 49.30 29.99 17.59
C ASP A 54 49.18 28.81 18.56
N ALA A 55 48.49 29.01 19.69
CA ALA A 55 48.17 27.92 20.61
C ALA A 55 47.10 26.98 20.02
N ALA A 56 47.27 25.67 20.21
CA ALA A 56 46.21 24.70 19.95
C ALA A 56 45.41 24.49 21.23
N PHE A 57 44.08 24.41 21.16
CA PHE A 57 43.25 24.19 22.34
C PHE A 57 42.01 23.36 22.06
N LEU A 58 41.52 22.71 23.10
CA LEU A 58 40.26 21.99 23.16
C LEU A 58 39.56 22.39 24.46
N SER A 59 38.32 22.85 24.38
CA SER A 59 37.46 23.12 25.54
C SER A 59 36.13 22.38 25.36
N VAL A 60 35.59 21.86 26.46
CA VAL A 60 34.30 21.18 26.51
C VAL A 60 33.58 21.62 27.77
N PHE A 61 32.34 22.06 27.63
CA PHE A 61 31.46 22.49 28.69
C PHE A 61 30.15 21.71 28.63
N LEU A 62 29.81 21.01 29.72
CA LEU A 62 28.57 20.27 29.88
C LEU A 62 27.76 20.93 31.00
N GLU A 63 26.51 21.28 30.70
CA GLU A 63 25.57 21.84 31.67
C GLU A 63 24.26 21.05 31.66
N LYS A 64 23.79 20.73 32.87
CA LYS A 64 22.51 20.07 33.13
C LYS A 64 21.63 21.05 33.90
N LYS A 65 20.48 21.40 33.32
CA LYS A 65 19.43 22.18 33.98
C LYS A 65 18.21 21.28 34.16
N VAL A 66 17.78 21.11 35.40
CA VAL A 66 16.56 20.37 35.74
C VAL A 66 15.69 21.28 36.57
N ASP A 67 14.49 21.51 36.07
CA ASP A 67 13.37 22.18 36.73
C ASP A 67 12.16 21.23 36.73
N ASP A 68 11.13 21.52 37.50
CA ASP A 68 9.97 20.63 37.71
C ASP A 68 9.28 20.20 36.39
N LYS A 69 9.38 21.02 35.35
CA LYS A 69 8.74 20.80 34.04
C LYS A 69 9.72 20.64 32.87
N LEU A 70 11.02 20.80 33.11
CA LEU A 70 12.02 20.92 32.05
C LEU A 70 13.30 20.17 32.43
N ARG A 71 13.71 19.22 31.58
CA ARG A 71 15.05 18.63 31.65
C ARG A 71 15.85 19.06 30.43
N GLN A 72 16.97 19.72 30.66
CA GLN A 72 17.83 20.24 29.61
C GLN A 72 19.28 19.84 29.86
N TYR A 73 19.93 19.36 28.80
CA TYR A 73 21.35 19.06 28.76
C TYR A 73 21.96 19.84 27.60
N SER A 74 22.96 20.66 27.88
CA SER A 74 23.73 21.38 26.86
C SER A 74 25.19 20.95 26.91
N LEU A 75 25.73 20.65 25.74
CA LEU A 75 27.14 20.34 25.50
C LEU A 75 27.68 21.41 24.57
N GLU A 76 28.72 22.10 24.97
CA GLU A 76 29.44 23.06 24.14
C GLU A 76 30.89 22.61 24.05
N GLY A 77 31.48 22.66 22.87
CA GLY A 77 32.85 22.25 22.65
C GLY A 77 33.52 23.14 21.62
N GLU A 78 34.70 23.63 21.94
CA GLU A 78 35.52 24.44 21.05
C GLU A 78 36.86 23.74 20.84
N THR A 79 37.32 23.69 19.59
CA THR A 79 38.63 23.15 19.26
C THR A 79 39.28 24.02 18.21
N TYR A 80 40.56 24.27 18.39
CA TYR A 80 41.36 25.00 17.43
C TYR A 80 42.74 24.35 17.32
N PHE A 81 43.05 23.91 16.12
CA PHE A 81 44.35 23.40 15.73
C PHE A 81 44.90 24.30 14.61
N PRO A 82 45.94 25.09 14.89
CA PRO A 82 46.47 26.09 13.97
C PRO A 82 46.80 25.50 12.60
N GLY A 83 46.26 26.12 11.55
CA GLY A 83 46.50 25.73 10.15
C GLY A 83 45.79 24.46 9.68
N VAL A 84 44.96 23.83 10.52
CA VAL A 84 44.25 22.58 10.17
C VAL A 84 42.74 22.68 10.38
N LEU A 85 42.28 23.03 11.59
CA LEU A 85 40.87 22.96 11.96
C LEU A 85 40.53 23.97 13.06
N GLY A 86 39.45 24.72 12.89
CA GLY A 86 38.73 25.32 13.99
C GLY A 86 37.30 24.79 14.01
N SER A 87 36.75 24.53 15.19
CA SER A 87 35.36 24.09 15.33
C SER A 87 34.76 24.57 16.65
N HIS A 88 33.49 24.92 16.59
CA HIS A 88 32.65 25.28 17.72
C HIS A 88 31.32 24.53 17.59
N THR A 89 31.09 23.61 18.52
CA THR A 89 29.97 22.68 18.51
C THR A 89 29.09 22.91 19.72
N ILE A 90 27.79 23.06 19.49
CA ILE A 90 26.76 23.18 20.54
C ILE A 90 25.73 22.08 20.31
N GLY A 91 25.56 21.21 21.29
CA GLY A 91 24.50 20.22 21.38
C GLY A 91 23.52 20.58 22.49
N LEU A 92 22.24 20.48 22.22
CA LEU A 92 21.16 20.71 23.17
C LEU A 92 20.20 19.52 23.11
N LEU A 93 19.86 18.96 24.28
CA LEU A 93 18.81 17.98 24.46
C LEU A 93 17.83 18.51 25.50
N GLN A 94 16.56 18.59 25.13
CA GLN A 94 15.51 19.17 25.96
C GLN A 94 14.27 18.27 25.97
N GLN A 95 13.76 18.01 27.17
CA GLN A 95 12.50 17.31 27.41
C GLN A 95 11.56 18.22 28.22
N GLN A 96 10.37 18.46 27.68
CA GLN A 96 9.31 19.24 28.32
C GLN A 96 7.98 18.47 28.21
N GLY A 97 7.55 17.83 29.30
CA GLY A 97 6.39 16.94 29.28
C GLY A 97 6.56 15.82 28.26
N SER A 98 5.68 15.77 27.25
CA SER A 98 5.72 14.78 26.17
C SER A 98 6.46 15.26 24.90
N LEU A 99 7.01 16.48 24.93
CA LEU A 99 7.85 17.02 23.87
C LEU A 99 9.32 16.72 24.16
N TRP A 100 9.97 16.07 23.21
CA TRP A 100 11.41 15.90 23.14
C TRP A 100 11.96 16.73 22.01
N SER A 101 13.09 17.39 22.24
CA SER A 101 13.79 18.13 21.20
C SER A 101 15.30 17.99 21.36
N ASN A 102 15.98 17.91 20.23
CA ASN A 102 17.43 18.02 20.16
C ASN A 102 17.81 19.07 19.11
N ALA A 103 18.96 19.70 19.33
CA ALA A 103 19.58 20.59 18.38
C ALA A 103 21.09 20.40 18.44
N LEU A 104 21.73 20.40 17.28
CA LEU A 104 23.17 20.32 17.12
C LEU A 104 23.57 21.41 16.15
N ARG A 105 24.50 22.27 16.55
CA ARG A 105 25.08 23.34 15.74
C ARG A 105 26.58 23.17 15.72
N ILE A 106 27.14 23.01 14.54
CA ILE A 106 28.59 22.85 14.33
C ILE A 106 29.03 23.99 13.42
N LYS A 107 29.85 24.89 13.94
CA LYS A 107 30.58 25.88 13.14
C LYS A 107 32.01 25.41 12.97
N TYR A 108 32.56 25.50 11.77
CA TYR A 108 33.92 25.04 11.51
C TYR A 108 34.65 25.87 10.45
N GLY A 109 35.98 25.81 10.49
CA GLY A 109 36.90 26.35 9.49
C GLY A 109 38.02 25.34 9.25
N LEU A 110 38.47 25.20 8.01
CA LEU A 110 39.50 24.22 7.63
C LEU A 110 40.74 24.95 7.10
N LEU A 111 41.90 24.35 7.33
CA LEU A 111 43.20 24.78 6.80
C LEU A 111 43.50 26.26 7.13
N GLY A 112 43.84 27.07 6.13
CA GLY A 112 44.16 28.48 6.27
C GLY A 112 43.03 29.34 6.86
N ASP A 113 41.79 28.85 6.82
CA ASP A 113 40.61 29.50 7.39
C ASP A 113 40.21 28.93 8.77
N ALA A 114 41.06 28.13 9.43
CA ALA A 114 40.77 27.53 10.74
C ALA A 114 40.36 28.56 11.82
N LYS A 115 40.85 29.82 11.75
CA LYS A 115 40.42 30.90 12.67
C LYS A 115 39.04 31.47 12.33
N ASN A 116 38.62 31.38 11.07
CA ASN A 116 37.38 31.96 10.57
C ASN A 116 36.34 30.84 10.40
N LEU A 117 35.47 30.66 11.40
CA LEU A 117 34.40 29.64 11.38
C LEU A 117 33.27 30.00 10.41
N ARG A 118 33.57 30.01 9.10
CA ARG A 118 32.66 30.42 8.01
C ARG A 118 31.65 29.34 7.65
N HIS A 119 31.90 28.09 8.02
CA HIS A 119 31.03 26.97 7.68
C HIS A 119 30.16 26.60 8.87
N GLU A 120 28.90 26.29 8.61
CA GLU A 120 27.92 25.97 9.65
C GLU A 120 27.04 24.81 9.20
N CYS A 121 26.81 23.87 10.10
CA CYS A 121 25.85 22.78 9.96
C CYS A 121 24.97 22.72 11.22
N ASN A 122 23.65 22.77 11.01
CA ASN A 122 22.63 22.71 12.04
C ASN A 122 21.75 21.49 11.80
N ALA A 123 21.52 20.69 12.82
CA ALA A 123 20.57 19.59 12.81
C ALA A 123 19.62 19.73 14.00
N GLY A 124 18.32 19.61 13.76
CA GLY A 124 17.30 19.68 14.80
C GLY A 124 16.31 18.53 14.67
N GLN A 125 15.82 18.04 15.80
CA GLN A 125 14.71 17.10 15.85
C GLN A 125 13.74 17.50 16.95
N LYS A 126 12.45 17.35 16.67
CA LYS A 126 11.37 17.56 17.63
C LYS A 126 10.43 16.37 17.53
N ILE A 127 10.12 15.76 18.66
CA ILE A 127 9.24 14.61 18.75
C ILE A 127 8.20 14.93 19.82
N LYS A 128 6.94 14.95 19.42
CA LYS A 128 5.81 15.15 20.32
C LYS A 128 4.94 13.91 20.27
N VAL A 129 4.77 13.27 21.42
CA VAL A 129 3.87 12.13 21.57
C VAL A 129 2.69 12.55 22.43
N GLU A 130 1.47 12.29 21.99
CA GLU A 130 0.27 12.52 22.77
C GLU A 130 -0.58 11.26 22.78
N THR A 131 -0.97 10.82 23.98
CA THR A 131 -1.95 9.77 24.17
C THR A 131 -3.17 10.41 24.78
N SER A 132 -4.27 10.45 24.04
CA SER A 132 -5.52 11.05 24.50
C SER A 132 -6.31 10.07 25.39
N PRO A 133 -7.24 10.56 26.24
CA PRO A 133 -8.11 9.72 27.06
C PRO A 133 -8.97 8.74 26.26
N ASN A 134 -9.24 9.06 24.98
CA ASN A 134 -10.01 8.23 24.06
C ASN A 134 -9.12 7.22 23.29
N GLU A 135 -7.96 6.86 23.85
CA GLU A 135 -6.97 5.94 23.26
C GLU A 135 -6.41 6.35 21.89
N ALA A 136 -6.68 7.58 21.43
CA ALA A 136 -6.10 8.05 20.17
C ALA A 136 -4.63 8.44 20.41
N TYR A 137 -3.73 7.77 19.69
CA TYR A 137 -2.29 8.02 19.68
C TYR A 137 -1.95 9.04 18.61
N LYS A 138 -1.16 10.05 18.96
CA LYS A 138 -0.64 11.05 18.03
C LYS A 138 0.86 11.17 18.17
N LEU A 139 1.53 11.17 17.02
CA LEU A 139 2.97 11.38 16.89
C LEU A 139 3.20 12.50 15.88
N ASP A 140 3.91 13.54 16.31
CA ASP A 140 4.43 14.59 15.44
C ASP A 140 5.96 14.59 15.56
N LEU A 141 6.64 14.29 14.45
CA LEU A 141 8.09 14.26 14.36
C LEU A 141 8.54 15.26 13.30
N GLY A 142 9.34 16.23 13.73
CA GLY A 142 10.05 17.18 12.87
C GLY A 142 11.54 16.89 12.88
N HIS A 143 12.16 16.97 11.72
CA HIS A 143 13.61 16.94 11.55
C HIS A 143 14.03 18.02 10.56
N GLU A 144 15.11 18.72 10.86
CA GLU A 144 15.73 19.70 9.97
C GLU A 144 17.24 19.51 9.93
N LEU A 145 17.82 19.69 8.75
CA LEU A 145 19.26 19.70 8.51
C LEU A 145 19.58 20.86 7.57
N HIS A 146 20.51 21.71 8.00
CA HIS A 146 20.98 22.85 7.22
C HIS A 146 22.50 22.96 7.30
N CYS A 147 23.18 22.83 6.16
CA CYS A 147 24.62 23.02 6.02
C CYS A 147 24.93 24.07 4.95
N THR A 148 25.88 24.96 5.23
CA THR A 148 26.26 26.04 4.29
C THR A 148 27.11 25.54 3.12
N GLN A 149 27.98 24.55 3.33
CA GLN A 149 28.88 24.02 2.29
C GLN A 149 28.29 22.88 1.46
N THR A 150 27.28 22.18 1.99
CA THR A 150 26.68 21.00 1.34
C THR A 150 25.16 21.16 1.17
N PRO A 151 24.70 22.21 0.46
CA PRO A 151 23.28 22.56 0.40
C PRO A 151 22.41 21.51 -0.31
N SER A 152 23.01 20.54 -1.00
CA SER A 152 22.30 19.40 -1.59
C SER A 152 21.68 18.47 -0.55
N TYR A 153 22.20 18.46 0.68
CA TYR A 153 21.69 17.65 1.78
C TYR A 153 20.71 18.40 2.67
N ASN A 154 20.48 19.70 2.42
CA ASN A 154 19.56 20.48 3.24
C ASN A 154 18.14 19.97 3.06
N HIS A 155 17.47 19.71 4.18
CA HIS A 155 16.11 19.20 4.17
C HIS A 155 15.36 19.47 5.47
N LYS A 156 14.04 19.45 5.36
CA LYS A 156 13.10 19.46 6.47
C LYS A 156 12.08 18.35 6.27
N VAL A 157 12.03 17.44 7.22
CA VAL A 157 11.13 16.30 7.23
C VAL A 157 10.11 16.51 8.35
N HIS A 158 8.83 16.35 8.02
CA HIS A 158 7.73 16.43 8.96
C HIS A 158 6.86 15.18 8.82
N LEU A 159 6.75 14.39 9.89
CA LEU A 159 5.92 13.20 9.96
C LEU A 159 4.80 13.44 10.97
N ARG A 160 3.55 13.30 10.51
CA ARG A 160 2.37 13.26 11.37
C ARG A 160 1.76 11.88 11.29
N HIS A 161 1.46 11.31 12.45
CA HIS A 161 0.80 10.02 12.55
C HIS A 161 -0.29 10.11 13.62
N GLU A 162 -1.50 9.69 13.27
CA GLU A 162 -2.64 9.62 14.18
C GLU A 162 -3.29 8.25 14.04
N GLU A 163 -3.50 7.58 15.17
CA GLU A 163 -4.13 6.27 15.27
C GLU A 163 -5.30 6.32 16.24
N SER A 164 -6.44 5.78 15.83
CA SER A 164 -7.62 5.55 16.66
C SER A 164 -8.35 4.29 16.19
N ALA A 165 -9.29 3.79 16.98
CA ALA A 165 -10.08 2.59 16.65
C ALA A 165 -10.80 2.65 15.28
N SER A 166 -11.14 3.86 14.80
CA SER A 166 -11.86 4.06 13.53
C SER A 166 -11.02 4.69 12.43
N ARG A 167 -9.80 5.15 12.72
CA ARG A 167 -9.00 5.91 11.75
C ARG A 167 -7.50 5.71 11.99
N LEU A 168 -6.78 5.45 10.90
CA LEU A 168 -5.33 5.55 10.83
C LEU A 168 -4.97 6.62 9.81
N TYR A 169 -4.17 7.59 10.19
CA TYR A 169 -3.70 8.66 9.33
C TYR A 169 -2.20 8.82 9.46
N SER A 170 -1.50 8.92 8.33
CA SER A 170 -0.06 9.17 8.29
C SER A 170 0.26 10.12 7.16
N GLN A 171 1.10 11.11 7.43
CA GLN A 171 1.53 12.11 6.46
C GLN A 171 3.01 12.37 6.64
N LEU A 172 3.76 12.21 5.56
CA LEU A 172 5.17 12.52 5.46
C LEU A 172 5.34 13.69 4.48
N GLU A 173 5.93 14.77 4.96
CA GLU A 173 6.31 15.92 4.17
C GLU A 173 7.84 16.07 4.20
N VAL A 174 8.46 16.14 3.02
CA VAL A 174 9.90 16.33 2.87
C VAL A 174 10.15 17.53 1.96
N ASN A 175 10.71 18.59 2.52
CA ASN A 175 11.21 19.74 1.78
C ASN A 175 12.72 19.60 1.65
N TYR A 176 13.28 19.79 0.45
CA TYR A 176 14.70 19.51 0.21
C TYR A 176 15.35 20.46 -0.81
N GLY A 177 16.67 20.51 -0.78
CA GLY A 177 17.48 21.32 -1.68
C GLY A 177 17.71 22.74 -1.15
N LYS A 178 18.07 23.67 -2.05
CA LYS A 178 18.53 25.01 -1.66
C LYS A 178 17.46 25.89 -1.03
N HIS A 179 16.21 25.77 -1.47
CA HIS A 179 15.06 26.62 -1.10
C HIS A 179 14.09 25.92 -0.13
N TRP A 180 14.59 24.98 0.68
CA TRP A 180 13.77 24.09 1.52
C TRP A 180 12.95 24.82 2.60
N ASP A 181 13.38 26.03 2.98
CA ASP A 181 12.80 26.89 4.00
C ASP A 181 11.82 27.93 3.44
N GLU A 182 11.69 28.03 2.11
CA GLU A 182 10.79 28.97 1.46
C GLU A 182 9.35 28.47 1.40
N ILE A 183 8.38 29.38 1.59
CA ILE A 183 6.93 29.06 1.54
C ILE A 183 6.52 28.52 0.16
N ASN A 184 7.15 29.00 -0.91
CA ASN A 184 6.85 28.62 -2.29
C ASN A 184 7.77 27.50 -2.82
N ASN A 185 8.38 26.73 -1.91
CA ASN A 185 9.29 25.67 -2.29
C ASN A 185 8.59 24.60 -3.15
N LYS A 186 9.00 24.48 -4.42
CA LYS A 186 8.51 23.44 -5.33
C LYS A 186 9.17 22.08 -5.09
N ARG A 187 10.31 22.04 -4.40
CA ARG A 187 11.05 20.81 -4.03
C ARG A 187 10.51 20.23 -2.73
N LYS A 188 9.28 19.74 -2.84
CA LYS A 188 8.53 19.11 -1.77
C LYS A 188 8.05 17.72 -2.22
N LEU A 189 8.11 16.76 -1.32
CA LEU A 189 7.47 15.46 -1.46
C LEU A 189 6.42 15.38 -0.36
N LEU A 190 5.16 15.16 -0.73
CA LEU A 190 4.07 14.93 0.21
C LEU A 190 3.52 13.53 -0.02
N ILE A 191 3.58 12.68 0.99
CA ILE A 191 2.98 11.34 0.97
C ILE A 191 1.97 11.30 2.10
N SER A 192 0.74 10.88 1.82
CA SER A 192 -0.25 10.64 2.86
C SER A 192 -0.97 9.32 2.67
N GLN A 193 -1.34 8.73 3.80
CA GLN A 193 -2.11 7.50 3.89
C GLN A 193 -3.24 7.74 4.88
N THR A 194 -4.44 7.35 4.49
CA THR A 194 -5.62 7.38 5.34
C THR A 194 -6.33 6.03 5.26
N PHE A 195 -6.61 5.44 6.40
CA PHE A 195 -7.54 4.32 6.53
C PHE A 195 -8.66 4.72 7.48
N LYS A 196 -9.91 4.45 7.09
CA LYS A 196 -11.10 4.71 7.90
C LYS A 196 -11.93 3.44 7.96
N ASN A 197 -12.33 3.10 9.18
CA ASN A 197 -13.30 2.06 9.47
C ASN A 197 -14.58 2.74 9.99
N SER A 198 -15.64 2.68 9.19
CA SER A 198 -16.97 3.21 9.52
C SER A 198 -17.99 2.09 9.62
N SER A 199 -17.55 0.90 10.05
CA SER A 199 -18.42 -0.27 10.20
C SER A 199 -19.35 -0.12 11.41
N SER A 200 -20.54 -0.67 11.28
CA SER A 200 -21.58 -0.81 12.29
C SER A 200 -22.03 -2.28 12.34
N PRO A 201 -22.84 -2.71 13.33
CA PRO A 201 -23.28 -4.11 13.43
C PRO A 201 -24.00 -4.66 12.18
N SER A 202 -24.67 -3.80 11.40
CA SER A 202 -25.42 -4.19 10.20
C SER A 202 -24.68 -3.91 8.88
N GLN A 203 -23.58 -3.16 8.93
CA GLN A 203 -22.89 -2.66 7.75
C GLN A 203 -21.37 -2.62 7.97
N VAL A 204 -20.60 -3.21 7.06
CA VAL A 204 -19.15 -3.05 7.01
C VAL A 204 -18.82 -1.94 6.03
N ASN A 205 -17.92 -1.03 6.41
CA ASN A 205 -17.47 0.05 5.53
C ASN A 205 -16.00 0.40 5.81
N TYR A 206 -15.14 0.13 4.84
CA TYR A 206 -13.73 0.45 4.86
C TYR A 206 -13.38 1.41 3.74
N PHE A 207 -12.56 2.41 4.07
CA PHE A 207 -12.01 3.35 3.11
C PHE A 207 -10.51 3.46 3.31
N MET A 208 -9.76 3.30 2.22
CA MET A 208 -8.32 3.52 2.18
C MET A 208 -8.01 4.54 1.08
N GLU A 209 -7.13 5.47 1.40
CA GLU A 209 -6.62 6.47 0.47
C GLU A 209 -5.11 6.62 0.64
N PHE A 210 -4.42 6.65 -0.49
CA PHE A 210 -3.01 6.97 -0.58
C PHE A 210 -2.84 8.15 -1.54
N THR A 211 -2.09 9.17 -1.14
CA THR A 211 -1.74 10.28 -2.02
C THR A 211 -0.25 10.51 -2.03
N MET A 212 0.28 10.89 -3.20
CA MET A 212 1.67 11.27 -3.39
C MET A 212 1.73 12.48 -4.31
N GLN A 213 2.36 13.55 -3.83
CA GLN A 213 2.53 14.78 -4.59
C GLN A 213 4.00 15.16 -4.65
N VAL A 214 4.46 15.46 -5.87
CA VAL A 214 5.81 15.96 -6.16
C VAL A 214 5.67 17.18 -7.09
N PRO A 215 5.51 18.40 -6.54
CA PRO A 215 5.22 19.60 -7.33
C PRO A 215 6.29 19.92 -8.37
N GLU A 216 7.59 19.75 -8.06
CA GLU A 216 8.70 19.95 -9.00
C GLU A 216 8.54 19.11 -10.28
N LYS A 217 7.99 17.90 -10.16
CA LYS A 217 7.77 16.98 -11.28
C LYS A 217 6.34 17.02 -11.82
N GLN A 218 5.50 17.91 -11.30
CA GLN A 218 4.07 17.97 -11.62
C GLN A 218 3.39 16.61 -11.46
N VAL A 219 3.75 15.85 -10.41
CA VAL A 219 3.14 14.55 -10.12
C VAL A 219 2.13 14.73 -9.00
N ASN A 220 0.88 14.38 -9.28
CA ASN A 220 -0.21 14.28 -8.31
C ASN A 220 -0.87 12.91 -8.49
N TYR A 221 -0.57 11.98 -7.58
CA TYR A 221 -1.07 10.62 -7.59
C TYR A 221 -2.02 10.41 -6.42
N ARG A 222 -3.16 9.80 -6.67
CA ARG A 222 -4.15 9.44 -5.65
C ARG A 222 -4.75 8.08 -5.95
N THR A 223 -4.74 7.21 -4.97
CA THR A 223 -5.35 5.88 -5.05
C THR A 223 -6.36 5.73 -3.94
N GLN A 224 -7.54 5.23 -4.28
CA GLN A 224 -8.65 5.07 -3.35
C GLN A 224 -9.23 3.66 -3.46
N LEU A 225 -9.40 3.00 -2.33
CA LEU A 225 -10.11 1.74 -2.20
C LEU A 225 -11.27 1.94 -1.23
N GLN A 226 -12.47 1.62 -1.67
CA GLN A 226 -13.67 1.66 -0.84
C GLN A 226 -14.33 0.29 -0.88
N HIS A 227 -14.60 -0.29 0.29
CA HIS A 227 -15.34 -1.53 0.42
C HIS A 227 -16.54 -1.31 1.34
N SER A 228 -17.72 -1.72 0.90
CA SER A 228 -18.91 -1.75 1.73
C SER A 228 -19.61 -3.10 1.63
N ARG A 229 -20.19 -3.55 2.74
CA ARG A 229 -21.06 -4.73 2.79
C ARG A 229 -22.23 -4.47 3.71
N THR A 230 -23.43 -4.86 3.30
CA THR A 230 -24.64 -4.77 4.10
C THR A 230 -25.22 -6.16 4.28
N ALA A 231 -25.58 -6.52 5.51
CA ALA A 231 -26.17 -7.81 5.85
C ALA A 231 -27.49 -7.61 6.62
N GLN A 232 -28.53 -7.16 5.94
CA GLN A 232 -29.90 -7.05 6.48
C GLN A 232 -30.83 -7.97 5.69
N GLY A 233 -30.84 -9.26 6.03
CA GLY A 233 -31.66 -10.30 5.38
C GLY A 233 -31.25 -10.69 3.95
N ARG A 234 -30.43 -9.87 3.29
CA ARG A 234 -29.73 -10.12 2.01
C ARG A 234 -28.30 -9.61 2.17
N SER A 235 -27.34 -10.27 1.53
CA SER A 235 -25.93 -9.86 1.60
C SER A 235 -25.57 -9.13 0.32
N GLU A 236 -25.22 -7.85 0.42
CA GLU A 236 -24.73 -7.05 -0.70
C GLU A 236 -23.36 -6.51 -0.36
N SER A 237 -22.39 -6.64 -1.26
CA SER A 237 -21.06 -6.06 -1.12
C SER A 237 -20.63 -5.34 -2.39
N SER A 238 -19.86 -4.28 -2.20
CA SER A 238 -19.34 -3.43 -3.25
C SER A 238 -17.91 -3.03 -2.92
N THR A 239 -17.00 -3.24 -3.86
CA THR A 239 -15.59 -2.85 -3.74
C THR A 239 -15.21 -2.00 -4.93
N ASN A 240 -14.77 -0.78 -4.70
CA ASN A 240 -14.38 0.16 -5.74
C ASN A 240 -12.94 0.57 -5.53
N PHE A 241 -12.14 0.51 -6.60
CA PHE A 241 -10.76 0.92 -6.63
C PHE A 241 -10.55 1.94 -7.73
N LYS A 242 -9.93 3.06 -7.41
CA LYS A 242 -9.69 4.17 -8.33
C LYS A 242 -8.25 4.64 -8.20
N VAL A 243 -7.61 4.85 -9.35
CA VAL A 243 -6.29 5.46 -9.46
C VAL A 243 -6.43 6.73 -10.26
N GLN A 244 -5.91 7.83 -9.72
CA GLN A 244 -5.84 9.15 -10.31
C GLN A 244 -4.38 9.55 -10.44
N TYR A 245 -4.02 10.07 -11.61
CA TYR A 245 -2.70 10.60 -11.92
C TYR A 245 -2.84 11.88 -12.74
N ASN A 246 -2.40 13.01 -12.21
CA ASN A 246 -2.42 14.32 -12.89
C ASN A 246 -3.79 14.61 -13.53
N ASP A 247 -4.85 14.54 -12.72
CA ASP A 247 -6.26 14.75 -13.10
C ASP A 247 -6.88 13.74 -14.08
N ARG A 248 -6.12 12.71 -14.49
CA ARG A 248 -6.62 11.59 -15.28
C ARG A 248 -6.93 10.39 -14.38
N MET A 249 -7.88 9.55 -14.79
CA MET A 249 -8.19 8.28 -14.13
C MET A 249 -7.70 7.11 -14.99
N PRO A 250 -6.42 6.71 -14.91
CA PRO A 250 -5.89 5.60 -15.71
C PRO A 250 -6.41 4.23 -15.28
N PHE A 251 -7.03 4.10 -14.11
CA PHE A 251 -7.57 2.83 -13.67
C PHE A 251 -8.78 3.02 -12.75
N VAL A 252 -9.88 2.39 -13.11
CA VAL A 252 -11.08 2.29 -12.29
C VAL A 252 -11.54 0.84 -12.32
N ALA A 253 -11.76 0.24 -11.15
CA ALA A 253 -12.36 -1.08 -11.05
C ALA A 253 -13.46 -1.08 -9.98
N GLY A 254 -14.55 -1.79 -10.25
CA GLY A 254 -15.66 -1.97 -9.33
C GLY A 254 -16.11 -3.42 -9.36
N LEU A 255 -16.21 -4.03 -8.18
CA LEU A 255 -16.77 -5.37 -7.99
C LEU A 255 -18.02 -5.23 -7.12
N GLN A 256 -19.15 -5.70 -7.63
CA GLN A 256 -20.41 -5.76 -6.92
C GLN A 256 -20.82 -7.22 -6.78
N TRP A 257 -21.35 -7.57 -5.61
CA TRP A 257 -21.86 -8.90 -5.33
C TRP A 257 -23.12 -8.79 -4.50
N LYS A 258 -24.15 -9.54 -4.88
CA LYS A 258 -25.45 -9.53 -4.24
C LYS A 258 -25.96 -10.95 -4.12
N ASP A 259 -26.14 -11.40 -2.89
CA ASP A 259 -26.72 -12.70 -2.57
C ASP A 259 -28.13 -12.52 -1.99
N THR A 260 -29.09 -13.12 -2.68
CA THR A 260 -30.51 -13.13 -2.32
C THR A 260 -31.04 -14.55 -2.13
N SER A 261 -30.14 -15.52 -1.92
CA SER A 261 -30.48 -16.93 -1.69
C SER A 261 -31.43 -17.09 -0.50
N ARG A 262 -32.44 -17.95 -0.67
CA ARG A 262 -33.48 -18.23 0.34
C ARG A 262 -33.90 -19.68 0.25
N ASN A 263 -34.34 -20.26 1.36
CA ASN A 263 -34.94 -21.59 1.42
C ASN A 263 -34.12 -22.69 0.71
N TYR A 264 -32.79 -22.65 0.86
CA TYR A 264 -31.82 -23.55 0.21
C TYR A 264 -31.73 -23.45 -1.31
N LEU A 265 -32.36 -22.44 -1.93
CA LEU A 265 -32.21 -22.12 -3.35
C LEU A 265 -31.19 -21.00 -3.54
N ARG A 266 -30.24 -21.21 -4.46
CA ARG A 266 -29.17 -20.26 -4.77
C ARG A 266 -29.68 -19.15 -5.68
N LYS A 267 -29.50 -17.90 -5.28
CA LYS A 267 -29.76 -16.74 -6.14
C LYS A 267 -28.78 -15.61 -5.85
N TRP A 268 -27.82 -15.42 -6.74
CA TRP A 268 -26.81 -14.37 -6.58
C TRP A 268 -26.50 -13.68 -7.90
N GLU A 269 -26.00 -12.46 -7.80
CA GLU A 269 -25.63 -11.58 -8.91
C GLU A 269 -24.27 -10.97 -8.60
N GLY A 270 -23.33 -11.07 -9.54
CA GLY A 270 -22.00 -10.47 -9.44
C GLY A 270 -21.75 -9.59 -10.66
N ALA A 271 -21.09 -8.45 -10.48
CA ALA A 271 -20.69 -7.59 -11.58
C ALA A 271 -19.27 -7.04 -11.36
N LEU A 272 -18.47 -7.07 -12.42
CA LEU A 272 -17.14 -6.47 -12.50
C LEU A 272 -17.18 -5.40 -13.58
N ASN A 273 -16.80 -4.18 -13.22
CA ASN A 273 -16.54 -3.09 -14.15
C ASN A 273 -15.07 -2.70 -14.04
N MET A 274 -14.38 -2.58 -15.16
CA MET A 274 -12.98 -2.16 -15.20
C MET A 274 -12.78 -1.21 -16.39
N ASP A 275 -12.17 -0.07 -16.12
CA ASP A 275 -11.87 0.94 -17.12
C ASP A 275 -10.39 1.36 -17.02
N THR A 276 -9.67 1.18 -18.10
CA THR A 276 -8.26 1.52 -18.28
C THR A 276 -8.06 2.18 -19.65
N PRO A 277 -6.96 2.91 -19.92
CA PRO A 277 -6.72 3.52 -21.24
C PRO A 277 -6.85 2.58 -22.43
N TRP A 278 -6.58 1.29 -22.26
CA TRP A 278 -6.50 0.30 -23.35
C TRP A 278 -7.67 -0.67 -23.38
N LEU A 279 -8.38 -0.82 -22.26
CA LEU A 279 -9.44 -1.81 -22.11
C LEU A 279 -10.56 -1.25 -21.24
N TYR A 280 -11.77 -1.30 -21.79
CA TYR A 280 -13.00 -1.25 -21.02
C TYR A 280 -13.55 -2.67 -20.90
N LEU A 281 -13.96 -3.09 -19.71
CA LEU A 281 -14.51 -4.42 -19.45
C LEU A 281 -15.68 -4.30 -18.48
N TYR A 282 -16.83 -4.79 -18.89
CA TYR A 282 -17.98 -5.01 -18.03
C TYR A 282 -18.35 -6.49 -18.13
N MET A 283 -18.41 -7.17 -16.98
CA MET A 283 -18.83 -8.55 -16.87
C MET A 283 -19.87 -8.64 -15.77
N ALA A 284 -21.04 -9.22 -16.06
CA ALA A 284 -22.05 -9.52 -15.07
C ALA A 284 -22.38 -11.02 -15.11
N HIS A 285 -22.64 -11.60 -13.95
CA HIS A 285 -23.03 -13.00 -13.82
C HIS A 285 -24.18 -13.12 -12.83
N LYS A 286 -25.27 -13.73 -13.27
CA LYS A 286 -26.46 -13.99 -12.47
C LYS A 286 -26.65 -15.50 -12.39
N LEU A 287 -26.74 -16.04 -11.19
CA LEU A 287 -27.15 -17.42 -10.94
C LEU A 287 -28.52 -17.41 -10.29
N HIS A 288 -29.44 -18.19 -10.84
CA HIS A 288 -30.76 -18.40 -10.28
C HIS A 288 -31.10 -19.88 -10.27
N GLN A 289 -31.48 -20.39 -9.09
CA GLN A 289 -32.00 -21.74 -8.91
C GLN A 289 -33.52 -21.66 -8.69
N PRO A 290 -34.35 -21.77 -9.76
CA PRO A 290 -35.82 -21.68 -9.63
C PRO A 290 -36.42 -22.85 -8.84
N GLU A 291 -35.86 -24.06 -8.98
CA GLU A 291 -36.24 -25.27 -8.26
C GLU A 291 -35.00 -26.08 -7.87
N ARG A 292 -35.09 -27.04 -6.94
CA ARG A 292 -33.92 -27.79 -6.44
C ARG A 292 -33.12 -28.49 -7.55
N SER A 293 -33.82 -28.99 -8.55
CA SER A 293 -33.28 -29.71 -9.71
C SER A 293 -32.80 -28.83 -10.85
N ALA A 294 -33.04 -27.51 -10.84
CA ALA A 294 -32.77 -26.66 -11.99
C ALA A 294 -31.94 -25.42 -11.65
N TYR A 295 -30.98 -25.11 -12.53
CA TYR A 295 -30.08 -23.96 -12.43
C TYR A 295 -30.13 -23.17 -13.72
N LEU A 296 -30.19 -21.84 -13.59
CA LEU A 296 -30.05 -20.89 -14.68
C LEU A 296 -28.88 -19.96 -14.37
N SER A 297 -27.92 -19.88 -15.27
CA SER A 297 -26.73 -19.05 -15.18
C SER A 297 -26.68 -18.13 -16.39
N THR A 298 -26.69 -16.82 -16.18
CA THR A 298 -26.61 -15.81 -17.25
C THR A 298 -25.33 -15.00 -17.05
N MET A 299 -24.44 -15.02 -18.04
CA MET A 299 -23.24 -14.20 -18.08
C MET A 299 -23.36 -13.15 -19.18
N GLU A 300 -23.09 -11.90 -18.87
CA GLU A 300 -23.09 -10.78 -19.80
C GLU A 300 -21.67 -10.20 -19.86
N LEU A 301 -21.13 -9.97 -21.06
CA LEU A 301 -19.79 -9.46 -21.28
C LEU A 301 -19.81 -8.34 -22.31
N THR A 302 -19.21 -7.21 -21.94
CA THR A 302 -18.90 -6.11 -22.86
C THR A 302 -17.42 -5.75 -22.70
N ALA A 303 -16.69 -5.71 -23.82
CA ALA A 303 -15.31 -5.27 -23.88
C ALA A 303 -15.16 -4.16 -24.94
N GLY A 304 -14.37 -3.13 -24.64
CA GLY A 304 -14.15 -1.98 -25.52
C GLY A 304 -12.69 -1.54 -25.57
N LYS A 305 -12.41 -0.57 -26.46
CA LYS A 305 -11.08 0.00 -26.76
C LYS A 305 -10.22 -0.94 -27.62
N ALA A 306 -9.23 -1.64 -27.08
CA ALA A 306 -8.37 -2.53 -27.86
C ALA A 306 -9.10 -3.78 -28.40
N LEU A 307 -10.17 -4.21 -27.73
CA LEU A 307 -11.06 -5.30 -28.13
C LEU A 307 -12.49 -4.76 -28.20
N SER A 308 -13.29 -5.17 -29.19
CA SER A 308 -14.70 -4.76 -29.29
C SER A 308 -15.62 -5.96 -29.23
N ILE A 309 -16.21 -6.18 -28.06
CA ILE A 309 -17.29 -7.14 -27.82
C ILE A 309 -18.44 -6.37 -27.20
N LYS A 310 -19.58 -6.31 -27.86
CA LYS A 310 -20.75 -5.57 -27.37
C LYS A 310 -21.84 -6.52 -26.94
N ASN A 311 -22.14 -6.54 -25.64
CA ASN A 311 -23.27 -7.26 -25.06
C ASN A 311 -23.31 -8.76 -25.44
N LEU A 312 -22.19 -9.47 -25.31
CA LEU A 312 -22.19 -10.92 -25.43
C LEU A 312 -22.93 -11.51 -24.23
N VAL A 313 -24.00 -12.25 -24.48
CA VAL A 313 -24.78 -12.93 -23.45
C VAL A 313 -24.61 -14.44 -23.61
N VAL A 314 -24.34 -15.12 -22.50
CA VAL A 314 -24.30 -16.58 -22.39
C VAL A 314 -25.29 -17.00 -21.32
N GLU A 315 -26.36 -17.66 -21.74
CA GLU A 315 -27.36 -18.26 -20.87
C GLU A 315 -27.13 -19.76 -20.84
N MET A 316 -27.06 -20.34 -19.65
CA MET A 316 -26.92 -21.77 -19.43
C MET A 316 -28.01 -22.22 -18.47
N PHE A 317 -28.84 -23.15 -18.90
CA PHE A 317 -29.85 -23.80 -18.09
C PHE A 317 -29.51 -25.28 -17.94
N CYS A 318 -29.60 -25.80 -16.72
CA CYS A 318 -29.40 -27.21 -16.44
C CYS A 318 -30.52 -27.68 -15.52
N LYS A 319 -31.14 -28.81 -15.83
CA LYS A 319 -32.17 -29.45 -15.03
C LYS A 319 -31.85 -30.93 -14.89
N ASP A 320 -31.86 -31.43 -13.66
CA ASP A 320 -31.65 -32.83 -13.31
C ASP A 320 -32.85 -33.34 -12.50
N LYS A 321 -33.74 -34.09 -13.15
CA LYS A 321 -34.95 -34.65 -12.55
C LYS A 321 -34.92 -36.17 -12.63
N GLY A 322 -33.97 -36.78 -11.91
CA GLY A 322 -33.87 -38.24 -11.78
C GLY A 322 -33.32 -38.87 -13.06
N ASN A 323 -34.20 -39.47 -13.87
CA ASN A 323 -33.82 -40.14 -15.11
C ASN A 323 -33.74 -39.20 -16.33
N GLU A 324 -34.25 -37.98 -16.18
CA GLU A 324 -34.31 -36.96 -17.23
C GLU A 324 -33.40 -35.79 -16.88
N LYS A 325 -32.45 -35.49 -17.77
CA LYS A 325 -31.54 -34.36 -17.65
C LYS A 325 -31.63 -33.49 -18.88
N GLU A 326 -31.74 -32.18 -18.67
CA GLU A 326 -31.86 -31.20 -19.74
C GLU A 326 -30.79 -30.12 -19.56
N GLY A 327 -30.00 -29.87 -20.60
CA GLY A 327 -29.00 -28.81 -20.64
C GLY A 327 -29.25 -27.90 -21.82
N LYS A 328 -29.41 -26.60 -21.60
CA LYS A 328 -29.51 -25.59 -22.66
C LYS A 328 -28.39 -24.59 -22.53
N ILE A 329 -27.74 -24.25 -23.63
CA ILE A 329 -26.78 -23.16 -23.71
C ILE A 329 -27.24 -22.26 -24.85
N HIS A 330 -27.31 -20.96 -24.61
CA HIS A 330 -27.67 -19.95 -25.59
C HIS A 330 -26.68 -18.79 -25.52
N ILE A 331 -25.95 -18.57 -26.60
CA ILE A 331 -24.91 -17.57 -26.74
C ILE A 331 -25.39 -16.60 -27.81
N TYR A 332 -25.54 -15.32 -27.48
CA TYR A 332 -25.98 -14.34 -28.47
C TYR A 332 -25.34 -12.96 -28.27
N THR A 333 -25.26 -12.21 -29.37
CA THR A 333 -24.88 -10.79 -29.36
C THR A 333 -26.02 -9.96 -29.97
N PRO A 334 -26.65 -9.03 -29.22
CA PRO A 334 -27.74 -8.19 -29.72
C PRO A 334 -27.31 -7.09 -30.72
N THR A 335 -26.01 -6.92 -31.00
CA THR A 335 -25.48 -5.83 -31.82
C THR A 335 -24.62 -6.33 -32.98
N THR A 336 -23.92 -5.44 -33.69
CA THR A 336 -23.26 -5.57 -35.01
C THR A 336 -22.40 -6.82 -35.29
N THR A 337 -22.04 -7.63 -34.30
CA THR A 337 -21.29 -8.89 -34.46
C THR A 337 -22.18 -10.13 -34.50
N TYR A 338 -23.43 -9.98 -35.01
CA TYR A 338 -24.52 -10.96 -34.96
C TYR A 338 -24.01 -12.40 -34.96
N LEU A 339 -23.98 -12.99 -33.77
CA LEU A 339 -23.67 -14.37 -33.48
C LEU A 339 -24.80 -14.84 -32.57
N GLN A 340 -25.44 -15.92 -32.95
CA GLN A 340 -26.44 -16.61 -32.16
C GLN A 340 -26.13 -18.10 -32.26
N ALA A 341 -25.81 -18.72 -31.14
CA ALA A 341 -25.57 -20.14 -31.04
C ALA A 341 -26.41 -20.71 -29.89
N SER A 342 -27.19 -21.74 -30.16
CA SER A 342 -27.96 -22.45 -29.15
C SER A 342 -27.63 -23.93 -29.21
N THR A 343 -27.63 -24.60 -28.06
CA THR A 343 -27.59 -26.05 -27.96
C THR A 343 -28.51 -26.49 -26.85
N VAL A 344 -29.31 -27.52 -27.12
CA VAL A 344 -30.24 -28.16 -26.21
C VAL A 344 -29.88 -29.63 -26.20
N ASN A 345 -29.61 -30.16 -25.02
CA ASN A 345 -29.26 -31.54 -24.79
C ASN A 345 -30.30 -32.12 -23.84
N HIS A 346 -30.92 -33.21 -24.24
CA HIS A 346 -31.85 -33.98 -23.44
C HIS A 346 -31.27 -35.38 -23.30
N LEU A 347 -31.09 -35.82 -22.07
CA LEU A 347 -30.57 -37.13 -21.72
C LEU A 347 -31.63 -37.85 -20.89
N GLU A 348 -32.22 -38.89 -21.47
CA GLU A 348 -33.19 -39.75 -20.81
C GLU A 348 -32.62 -41.17 -20.69
N ARG A 349 -32.26 -41.57 -19.46
CA ARG A 349 -31.59 -42.86 -19.16
C ARG A 349 -30.35 -43.11 -20.03
N ASN A 350 -30.55 -43.70 -21.21
CA ASN A 350 -29.54 -44.17 -22.15
C ASN A 350 -29.64 -43.50 -23.54
N VAL A 351 -30.56 -42.53 -23.69
CA VAL A 351 -30.82 -41.83 -24.95
C VAL A 351 -30.42 -40.36 -24.78
N LEU A 352 -29.53 -39.90 -25.65
CA LEU A 352 -29.12 -38.50 -25.77
C LEU A 352 -29.68 -37.92 -27.07
N HIS A 353 -30.48 -36.87 -26.94
CA HIS A 353 -30.88 -36.01 -28.03
C HIS A 353 -30.19 -34.65 -27.87
N SER A 354 -29.36 -34.27 -28.82
CA SER A 354 -28.74 -32.94 -28.89
C SER A 354 -29.24 -32.21 -30.13
N TYR A 355 -29.68 -30.97 -29.93
CA TYR A 355 -30.08 -30.07 -30.99
C TYR A 355 -29.28 -28.78 -30.86
N SER A 356 -28.58 -28.38 -31.91
CA SER A 356 -27.78 -27.16 -31.92
C SER A 356 -28.06 -26.31 -33.14
N GLU A 357 -28.12 -24.99 -32.95
CA GLU A 357 -28.28 -24.02 -34.04
C GLU A 357 -27.17 -22.97 -33.94
N VAL A 358 -26.60 -22.61 -35.08
CA VAL A 358 -25.60 -21.53 -35.15
C VAL A 358 -25.93 -20.62 -36.32
N VAL A 359 -25.97 -19.32 -36.04
CA VAL A 359 -26.11 -18.23 -37.00
C VAL A 359 -25.02 -17.21 -36.70
N SER A 360 -24.35 -16.71 -37.74
CA SER A 360 -23.36 -15.65 -37.59
C SER A 360 -23.42 -14.67 -38.77
N VAL A 361 -22.70 -13.54 -38.67
CA VAL A 361 -22.52 -12.61 -39.80
C VAL A 361 -22.00 -13.31 -41.06
N TRP A 362 -21.14 -14.31 -40.91
CA TRP A 362 -20.44 -14.97 -42.02
C TRP A 362 -21.16 -16.23 -42.53
N ASN A 363 -22.06 -16.81 -41.73
CA ASN A 363 -22.73 -18.07 -42.04
C ASN A 363 -24.23 -17.97 -41.79
N GLN A 364 -25.02 -18.39 -42.78
CA GLN A 364 -26.46 -18.62 -42.64
C GLN A 364 -26.73 -19.75 -41.63
N LEU A 365 -27.98 -19.87 -41.17
CA LEU A 365 -28.40 -20.84 -40.16
C LEU A 365 -27.90 -22.27 -40.47
N VAL A 366 -27.10 -22.81 -39.55
CA VAL A 366 -26.68 -24.21 -39.52
C VAL A 366 -27.36 -24.89 -38.33
N ARG A 367 -28.05 -25.98 -38.60
CA ARG A 367 -28.67 -26.85 -37.59
C ARG A 367 -27.91 -28.15 -37.49
N ASN A 368 -27.74 -28.64 -36.28
CA ASN A 368 -27.17 -29.94 -36.01
C ASN A 368 -28.08 -30.71 -35.06
N GLU A 369 -28.32 -31.97 -35.37
CA GLU A 369 -29.07 -32.89 -34.54
C GLU A 369 -28.22 -34.14 -34.32
N ILE A 370 -28.07 -34.55 -33.07
CA ILE A 370 -27.37 -35.77 -32.67
C ILE A 370 -28.35 -36.60 -31.85
N HIS A 371 -28.61 -37.83 -32.29
CA HIS A 371 -29.36 -38.80 -31.53
C HIS A 371 -28.44 -39.99 -31.24
N LEU A 372 -28.24 -40.29 -29.97
CA LEU A 372 -27.42 -41.41 -29.51
C LEU A 372 -28.24 -42.26 -28.54
N GLU A 373 -28.42 -43.53 -28.85
CA GLU A 373 -29.05 -44.51 -27.97
C GLU A 373 -28.04 -45.61 -27.65
N ASN A 374 -27.95 -45.97 -26.37
CA ASN A 374 -27.06 -47.02 -25.90
C ASN A 374 -27.77 -47.96 -24.91
N SER A 375 -28.50 -48.94 -25.43
CA SER A 375 -29.12 -50.00 -24.63
C SER A 375 -28.29 -51.29 -24.66
N GLU A 376 -28.65 -52.26 -23.82
CA GLU A 376 -27.97 -53.57 -23.80
C GLU A 376 -28.10 -54.33 -25.13
N HIS A 377 -29.16 -54.08 -25.90
CA HIS A 377 -29.49 -54.81 -27.12
C HIS A 377 -29.29 -54.01 -28.40
N ALA A 378 -29.24 -52.67 -28.31
CA ALA A 378 -29.12 -51.79 -29.46
C ALA A 378 -28.24 -50.58 -29.15
N LYS A 379 -27.35 -50.23 -30.09
CA LYS A 379 -26.63 -48.96 -30.12
C LYS A 379 -26.97 -48.24 -31.41
N PHE A 380 -27.38 -47.00 -31.30
CA PHE A 380 -27.76 -46.19 -32.46
C PHE A 380 -27.13 -44.81 -32.35
N LEU A 381 -26.50 -44.36 -33.43
CA LEU A 381 -25.99 -43.01 -33.59
C LEU A 381 -26.57 -42.42 -34.88
N CYS A 382 -27.21 -41.27 -34.78
CA CYS A 382 -27.64 -40.48 -35.91
C CYS A 382 -27.13 -39.06 -35.74
N PHE A 383 -26.42 -38.58 -36.76
CA PHE A 383 -25.87 -37.24 -36.83
C PHE A 383 -26.39 -36.57 -38.10
N LYS A 384 -27.14 -35.49 -37.93
CA LYS A 384 -27.64 -34.67 -39.03
C LYS A 384 -27.06 -33.28 -38.92
N ILE A 385 -26.59 -32.73 -40.03
CA ILE A 385 -26.22 -31.33 -40.14
C ILE A 385 -26.91 -30.74 -41.36
N LYS A 386 -27.60 -29.63 -41.16
CA LYS A 386 -28.41 -28.97 -42.17
C LYS A 386 -28.03 -27.50 -42.26
N SER A 387 -27.68 -27.07 -43.46
CA SER A 387 -27.53 -25.67 -43.83
C SER A 387 -28.64 -25.28 -44.80
N THR A 388 -28.69 -24.01 -45.19
CA THR A 388 -29.63 -23.52 -46.22
C THR A 388 -29.41 -24.16 -47.60
N LYS A 389 -28.21 -24.66 -47.90
CA LYS A 389 -27.86 -25.20 -49.21
C LYS A 389 -27.75 -26.73 -49.26
N GLN A 390 -27.40 -27.36 -48.14
CA GLN A 390 -27.02 -28.77 -48.09
C GLN A 390 -27.43 -29.41 -46.77
N GLU A 391 -27.79 -30.69 -46.84
CA GLU A 391 -28.09 -31.54 -45.69
C GLU A 391 -27.20 -32.79 -45.75
N PHE A 392 -26.54 -33.10 -44.65
CA PHE A 392 -25.72 -34.29 -44.49
C PHE A 392 -26.25 -35.10 -43.31
N ASN A 393 -26.41 -36.40 -43.53
CA ASN A 393 -26.94 -37.33 -42.54
C ASN A 393 -26.03 -38.56 -42.47
N LEU A 394 -25.60 -38.91 -41.26
CA LEU A 394 -24.81 -40.09 -40.94
C LEU A 394 -25.57 -40.88 -39.88
N SER A 395 -25.95 -42.11 -40.21
CA SER A 395 -26.56 -43.05 -39.28
C SER A 395 -25.68 -44.29 -39.15
N ALA A 396 -25.53 -44.78 -37.92
CA ALA A 396 -24.88 -46.03 -37.60
C ALA A 396 -25.71 -46.78 -36.55
N ASP A 397 -26.03 -48.03 -36.83
CA ASP A 397 -26.83 -48.91 -35.99
C ASP A 397 -26.10 -50.23 -35.71
N TYR A 398 -26.26 -50.73 -34.49
CA TYR A 398 -25.75 -52.03 -34.07
C TYR A 398 -26.78 -52.72 -33.19
N LEU A 399 -27.16 -53.94 -33.57
CA LEU A 399 -28.10 -54.79 -32.86
C LEU A 399 -27.37 -56.04 -32.38
N HIS A 400 -27.40 -56.30 -31.07
CA HIS A 400 -26.88 -57.55 -30.53
C HIS A 400 -27.93 -58.66 -30.67
N LEU A 401 -27.74 -59.53 -31.67
CA LEU A 401 -28.50 -60.78 -31.77
C LEU A 401 -27.89 -61.82 -30.82
N GLN A 402 -28.63 -62.27 -29.80
CA GLN A 402 -28.29 -63.51 -29.08
C GLN A 402 -28.71 -64.70 -29.96
N GLY A 403 -27.77 -65.63 -30.16
CA GLY A 403 -27.80 -66.64 -31.21
C GLY A 403 -28.88 -67.73 -31.11
N VAL A 404 -29.18 -68.23 -32.32
CA VAL A 404 -29.74 -69.53 -32.72
C VAL A 404 -29.74 -70.61 -31.63
N ARG A 405 -30.94 -71.04 -31.26
CA ARG A 405 -31.20 -72.24 -30.46
C ARG A 405 -31.08 -73.47 -31.38
N TRP A 406 -29.93 -74.14 -31.40
CA TRP A 406 -29.84 -75.49 -31.97
C TRP A 406 -30.66 -76.45 -31.09
N LEU A 407 -31.86 -76.80 -31.53
CA LEU A 407 -32.62 -77.92 -31.00
C LEU A 407 -32.08 -79.21 -31.65
N TYR A 408 -31.21 -79.92 -30.94
CA TYR A 408 -31.14 -81.37 -31.12
C TYR A 408 -32.28 -82.01 -30.31
N LYS A 409 -33.24 -82.61 -31.02
CA LYS A 409 -34.10 -83.68 -30.50
C LYS A 409 -34.04 -84.79 -31.55
N CYS A 410 -33.72 -86.00 -31.05
CA CYS A 410 -33.52 -87.30 -31.68
C CYS A 410 -33.80 -87.43 -33.18
#